data_AF-A0A640K6X8-F1
#
_entry.id   AF-A0A640K6X8-F1
#
_cell.length_a   1.000
_cell.length_b   1.000
_cell.length_c   1.000
_cell.angle_alpha   90.00
_cell.angle_beta   90.00
_cell.angle_gamma   90.00
#
_symmetry.space_group_name_H-M   'P 1'
#
loop_
_entity.id
_entity.type
_entity.pdbx_description
1 polymer ?
#
loop_
_entity_poly.entity_id
_entity_poly.type
_entity_poly.pdbx_seq_one_letter_code
_entity_poly.pdbx_strand_id
1 'polypeptide(L)'
;MRMQTCTPLARGERATLSPPPHPPPGGVSPERHPTPILRLSFLFSALRCRTLAHPSPPSPTPSLPSARHPLPLGSGAAYDASPITVGSPPFPLLRYSLWDDFFSLLTGPSTVQTRTRTQRVARLDRGDRSNPYADSFSFFDFCAQAAMAAAVTTSKSKPYSFVNDYCAGMHPKILEMMVRDNMTQHVGYGLDSHCAEAARMIRQLTGQMDADVHFIPGGTQTNLIACSLALRPWEAVIATQLGHVSTHETGAIEATGHKVFTVPSPDGKLRIADIESALHENRTEHMVIPKLVYISNTTEVGTQYTKQELEAISRFCKDHGLYLFLDGARLASALSSPVNDLTLADIARLTDMFYIGATKAGGLFGEALILLNDALKPNARHLIKQRGALMAKGWLLGIQFEVLLKENLFLELGAHSNKMAAILKAGLEECGVQFAWASESNQLFPILANSTIAKLSNDFSMSTVEPLKDDTCIMRLCTSWATEEEECHRFVEVLKRLVASAA
;
A
#
# COMPACT_ATOMS: atom_id res chain seq x y z
N MET A 1 -11.70 -53.58 8.95
CA MET A 1 -12.17 -54.96 8.65
C MET A 1 -10.98 -55.72 8.03
N ARG A 2 -10.88 -57.04 8.23
CA ARG A 2 -9.75 -57.97 7.89
C ARG A 2 -8.94 -57.60 6.62
N MET A 3 -7.61 -57.42 6.70
CA MET A 3 -6.51 -58.40 6.73
C MET A 3 -6.19 -59.10 5.38
N GLN A 4 -4.96 -58.88 4.86
CA GLN A 4 -4.05 -59.86 4.20
C GLN A 4 -2.84 -59.07 3.59
N THR A 5 -1.56 -59.48 3.52
CA THR A 5 -0.67 -60.53 4.10
C THR A 5 0.73 -60.30 3.50
N CYS A 6 1.81 -60.53 4.26
CA CYS A 6 3.22 -60.34 3.83
C CYS A 6 4.16 -61.38 4.53
N THR A 7 5.39 -61.69 4.07
CA THR A 7 6.14 -61.17 2.89
C THR A 7 6.89 -62.23 2.04
N PRO A 8 8.12 -62.73 2.34
CA PRO A 8 9.15 -62.68 1.28
C PRO A 8 10.04 -63.91 1.02
N LEU A 9 10.60 -63.95 -0.20
CA LEU A 9 11.83 -64.61 -0.69
C LEU A 9 12.34 -63.76 -1.89
N ALA A 10 13.62 -63.65 -2.28
CA ALA A 10 14.91 -63.98 -1.69
C ALA A 10 16.04 -63.14 -2.37
N ARG A 11 17.31 -63.38 -2.00
CA ARG A 11 18.53 -62.61 -2.32
C ARG A 11 19.00 -62.57 -3.80
N GLY A 12 19.81 -61.54 -4.11
CA GLY A 12 20.75 -61.43 -5.24
C GLY A 12 20.84 -59.98 -5.75
N GLU A 13 21.93 -59.40 -6.26
CA GLU A 13 23.37 -59.70 -6.20
C GLU A 13 24.15 -58.39 -6.52
N ARG A 14 25.49 -58.32 -6.41
CA ARG A 14 26.25 -57.07 -6.65
C ARG A 14 26.58 -56.83 -8.14
N ALA A 15 26.49 -55.58 -8.59
CA ALA A 15 27.20 -55.09 -9.78
C ALA A 15 27.71 -53.65 -9.56
N THR A 16 28.96 -53.39 -9.93
CA THR A 16 29.62 -52.07 -9.88
C THR A 16 29.60 -51.40 -11.25
N LEU A 17 29.40 -50.07 -11.32
CA LEU A 17 29.42 -49.30 -12.55
C LEU A 17 30.39 -48.11 -12.47
N SER A 18 31.13 -47.91 -13.57
CA SER A 18 32.16 -46.87 -13.76
C SER A 18 31.59 -45.64 -14.52
N PRO A 19 32.23 -44.46 -14.43
CA PRO A 19 31.74 -43.24 -15.09
C PRO A 19 32.09 -43.16 -16.60
N PRO A 20 31.37 -42.32 -17.40
CA PRO A 20 31.56 -42.19 -18.85
C PRO A 20 32.70 -41.22 -19.26
N PRO A 21 33.18 -41.27 -20.53
CA PRO A 21 34.39 -40.55 -20.97
C PRO A 21 34.16 -39.16 -21.59
N HIS A 22 35.22 -38.34 -21.62
CA HIS A 22 35.29 -37.03 -22.27
C HIS A 22 35.60 -37.12 -23.80
N PRO A 23 35.18 -36.13 -24.62
CA PRO A 23 35.60 -35.98 -26.02
C PRO A 23 36.88 -35.10 -26.20
N PRO A 24 37.60 -35.22 -27.35
CA PRO A 24 38.89 -34.56 -27.61
C PRO A 24 38.79 -33.17 -28.32
N PRO A 25 39.90 -32.42 -28.49
CA PRO A 25 39.86 -30.96 -28.72
C PRO A 25 40.26 -30.44 -30.12
N GLY A 26 39.92 -29.17 -30.38
CA GLY A 26 40.40 -28.32 -31.50
C GLY A 26 39.34 -28.08 -32.59
N GLY A 27 39.17 -26.89 -33.18
CA GLY A 27 39.77 -25.57 -32.96
C GLY A 27 39.39 -24.58 -34.08
N VAL A 28 39.75 -23.30 -33.91
CA VAL A 28 39.68 -22.19 -34.91
C VAL A 28 38.33 -21.43 -35.03
N SER A 29 38.41 -20.12 -34.77
CA SER A 29 37.44 -19.02 -35.02
C SER A 29 37.72 -18.38 -36.41
N PRO A 30 36.97 -17.40 -36.98
CA PRO A 30 36.16 -16.39 -36.29
C PRO A 30 34.82 -15.98 -36.93
N GLU A 31 33.99 -15.26 -36.17
CA GLU A 31 33.35 -14.03 -36.68
C GLU A 31 32.94 -13.11 -35.52
N ARG A 32 33.08 -11.79 -35.70
CA ARG A 32 32.74 -10.76 -34.70
C ARG A 32 31.91 -9.67 -35.38
N HIS A 33 30.78 -9.31 -34.80
CA HIS A 33 30.16 -8.00 -35.00
C HIS A 33 29.75 -7.37 -33.66
N PRO A 34 29.67 -6.03 -33.57
CA PRO A 34 30.09 -5.32 -32.37
C PRO A 34 28.95 -4.85 -31.45
N THR A 35 29.20 -4.86 -30.14
CA THR A 35 28.49 -4.05 -29.16
C THR A 35 29.13 -2.66 -29.00
N PRO A 36 28.34 -1.58 -28.84
CA PRO A 36 28.86 -0.22 -28.80
C PRO A 36 29.49 0.14 -27.44
N ILE A 37 30.67 0.75 -27.48
CA ILE A 37 31.37 1.30 -26.31
C ILE A 37 30.79 2.68 -25.97
N LEU A 38 30.11 2.81 -24.82
CA LEU A 38 29.86 4.12 -24.22
C LEU A 38 31.14 4.65 -23.56
N ARG A 39 31.66 5.77 -24.06
CA ARG A 39 32.73 6.53 -23.41
C ARG A 39 32.17 7.30 -22.21
N LEU A 40 32.55 6.93 -20.99
CA LEU A 40 32.49 7.87 -19.85
C LEU A 40 33.75 8.73 -19.85
N SER A 41 33.58 10.03 -20.09
CA SER A 41 34.64 11.02 -19.93
C SER A 41 34.78 11.42 -18.46
N PHE A 42 35.86 10.99 -17.80
CA PHE A 42 36.22 11.49 -16.48
C PHE A 42 36.75 12.92 -16.58
N LEU A 43 36.08 13.87 -15.91
CA LEU A 43 36.57 15.24 -15.72
C LEU A 43 37.12 15.40 -14.31
N PHE A 44 38.44 15.24 -14.18
CA PHE A 44 39.18 15.64 -12.98
C PHE A 44 39.32 17.17 -12.97
N SER A 45 38.79 17.81 -11.93
CA SER A 45 39.21 19.15 -11.51
C SER A 45 39.91 19.05 -10.17
N ALA A 46 41.24 19.22 -10.19
CA ALA A 46 42.05 19.29 -8.98
C ALA A 46 42.11 20.73 -8.45
N LEU A 47 41.92 20.93 -7.14
CA LEU A 47 42.47 22.09 -6.45
C LEU A 47 43.34 21.62 -5.28
N ARG A 48 44.53 22.23 -5.16
CA ARG A 48 45.55 21.84 -4.18
C ARG A 48 45.29 22.45 -2.80
N CYS A 49 45.35 21.58 -1.80
CA CYS A 49 46.21 21.70 -0.62
C CYS A 49 46.42 23.09 0.02
N ARG A 50 45.89 23.25 1.24
CA ARG A 50 46.63 23.92 2.34
C ARG A 50 46.55 23.08 3.61
N THR A 51 47.72 22.69 4.10
CA THR A 51 47.98 22.09 5.41
C THR A 51 47.79 23.11 6.53
N LEU A 52 47.18 22.72 7.64
CA LEU A 52 47.49 23.22 9.00
C LEU A 52 47.21 22.10 10.02
N ALA A 53 47.88 22.15 11.17
CA ALA A 53 48.16 20.99 12.02
C ALA A 53 47.11 20.69 13.12
N HIS A 54 47.17 19.46 13.64
CA HIS A 54 46.52 19.02 14.89
C HIS A 54 47.03 19.79 16.12
N PRO A 55 46.26 19.77 17.22
CA PRO A 55 46.70 18.92 18.33
C PRO A 55 45.60 17.99 18.90
N SER A 56 46.05 16.93 19.56
CA SER A 56 45.24 15.87 20.22
C SER A 56 44.95 16.21 21.71
N PRO A 57 44.06 15.46 22.41
CA PRO A 57 43.39 15.96 23.62
C PRO A 57 44.08 15.55 24.94
N PRO A 58 43.58 16.06 26.09
CA PRO A 58 43.82 15.46 27.40
C PRO A 58 42.53 15.06 28.16
N SER A 59 42.64 13.95 28.89
CA SER A 59 41.83 13.54 30.05
C SER A 59 42.74 12.69 30.97
N PRO A 60 42.47 12.46 32.28
CA PRO A 60 41.20 12.62 32.99
C PRO A 60 41.28 13.32 34.39
N THR A 61 40.12 13.32 35.09
CA THR A 61 39.73 13.52 36.52
C THR A 61 40.81 13.52 37.66
N PRO A 62 40.55 14.08 38.89
CA PRO A 62 39.27 13.95 39.64
C PRO A 62 38.82 15.06 40.64
N SER A 63 37.67 14.77 41.30
CA SER A 63 37.21 15.16 42.66
C SER A 63 36.15 16.26 42.85
N LEU A 64 35.18 15.92 43.72
CA LEU A 64 34.06 16.69 44.27
C LEU A 64 34.41 17.11 45.72
N PRO A 65 33.78 18.15 46.31
CA PRO A 65 32.65 17.88 47.22
C PRO A 65 31.50 18.91 47.26
N SER A 66 30.39 18.42 47.84
CA SER A 66 29.10 19.04 48.21
C SER A 66 29.05 20.47 48.79
N ALA A 67 27.93 21.21 48.57
CA ALA A 67 26.83 21.40 49.56
C ALA A 67 25.92 22.66 49.34
N ARG A 68 24.59 22.41 49.30
CA ARG A 68 23.41 23.21 49.74
C ARG A 68 23.47 24.75 49.98
N HIS A 69 22.60 25.49 49.24
CA HIS A 69 21.65 26.58 49.63
C HIS A 69 22.05 27.78 50.55
N PRO A 70 21.30 28.93 50.57
CA PRO A 70 20.24 29.45 49.68
C PRO A 70 20.49 30.93 49.20
N LEU A 71 19.47 31.53 48.55
CA LEU A 71 19.40 32.94 48.09
C LEU A 71 19.42 33.98 49.24
N PRO A 72 19.72 35.27 48.93
CA PRO A 72 18.66 36.28 49.08
C PRO A 72 18.55 37.30 47.92
N LEU A 73 17.49 38.12 47.99
CA LEU A 73 17.05 39.14 47.02
C LEU A 73 17.79 40.49 47.14
N GLY A 74 17.77 41.31 46.07
CA GLY A 74 17.97 42.77 46.18
C GLY A 74 18.28 43.50 44.85
N SER A 75 17.40 44.43 44.46
CA SER A 75 17.58 45.63 43.58
C SER A 75 18.86 45.78 42.71
N GLY A 76 18.83 46.20 41.44
CA GLY A 76 17.79 46.91 40.70
C GLY A 76 18.35 48.21 40.08
N ALA A 77 18.52 48.27 38.76
CA ALA A 77 18.84 49.46 37.97
C ALA A 77 18.42 49.25 36.50
N ALA A 78 18.13 50.33 35.77
CA ALA A 78 17.52 50.31 34.44
C ALA A 78 18.45 50.87 33.33
N TYR A 79 17.93 50.93 32.10
CA TYR A 79 18.53 51.44 30.86
C TYR A 79 19.59 50.50 30.21
N ASP A 80 19.72 50.40 28.88
CA ASP A 80 18.99 51.07 27.79
C ASP A 80 18.87 50.15 26.55
N ALA A 81 17.90 50.39 25.68
CA ALA A 81 17.65 49.59 24.48
C ALA A 81 17.78 50.42 23.19
N SER A 82 18.96 50.38 22.56
CA SER A 82 19.21 50.97 21.24
C SER A 82 19.29 49.89 20.15
N PRO A 83 18.50 49.98 19.05
CA PRO A 83 18.59 49.03 17.94
C PRO A 83 19.75 49.34 17.01
N ILE A 84 20.52 48.30 16.63
CA ILE A 84 21.57 48.41 15.62
C ILE A 84 20.93 48.34 14.23
N THR A 85 21.07 49.40 13.45
CA THR A 85 20.70 49.45 12.03
C THR A 85 21.83 48.90 11.14
N VAL A 86 21.53 47.89 10.34
CA VAL A 86 22.35 47.48 9.18
C VAL A 86 21.43 47.45 7.97
N GLY A 87 21.77 48.23 6.94
CA GLY A 87 20.95 48.41 5.75
C GLY A 87 21.03 47.24 4.77
N SER A 88 19.90 46.95 4.12
CA SER A 88 19.80 46.03 2.98
C SER A 88 19.26 46.79 1.76
N PRO A 89 19.76 46.53 0.54
CA PRO A 89 19.28 47.20 -0.67
C PRO A 89 17.88 46.70 -1.09
N PRO A 90 17.09 47.50 -1.85
CA PRO A 90 15.74 47.11 -2.24
C PRO A 90 15.74 46.07 -3.37
N PHE A 91 15.06 44.94 -3.13
CA PHE A 91 14.65 44.03 -4.20
C PHE A 91 13.35 44.53 -4.86
N PRO A 92 13.21 44.45 -6.19
CA PRO A 92 11.98 44.84 -6.88
C PRO A 92 10.87 43.80 -6.67
N LEU A 93 9.68 44.27 -6.31
CA LEU A 93 8.46 43.46 -6.23
C LEU A 93 7.92 43.14 -7.63
N LEU A 94 8.29 41.98 -8.20
CA LEU A 94 7.50 41.39 -9.28
C LEU A 94 6.20 40.80 -8.72
N ARG A 95 5.07 41.48 -8.98
CA ARG A 95 3.75 40.85 -8.88
C ARG A 95 3.56 39.90 -10.07
N TYR A 96 3.46 38.60 -9.81
CA TYR A 96 2.96 37.64 -10.79
C TYR A 96 1.43 37.58 -10.71
N SER A 97 0.74 38.19 -11.66
CA SER A 97 -0.72 38.07 -11.86
C SER A 97 -1.05 36.82 -12.70
N LEU A 98 -1.00 35.64 -12.06
CA LEU A 98 -1.31 34.35 -12.71
C LEU A 98 -2.81 33.95 -12.63
N TRP A 99 -3.70 34.93 -12.50
CA TRP A 99 -5.14 34.71 -12.35
C TRP A 99 -6.02 35.34 -13.45
N ASP A 100 -5.52 36.30 -14.21
CA ASP A 100 -6.30 36.99 -15.25
C ASP A 100 -6.27 36.27 -16.62
N ASP A 101 -5.20 35.53 -16.93
CA ASP A 101 -5.04 34.84 -18.22
C ASP A 101 -5.90 33.56 -18.35
N PHE A 102 -6.37 32.99 -17.24
CA PHE A 102 -7.08 31.69 -17.25
C PHE A 102 -8.51 31.80 -17.83
N PHE A 103 -9.12 32.99 -17.82
CA PHE A 103 -10.48 33.20 -18.35
C PHE A 103 -10.52 33.47 -19.86
N SER A 104 -9.41 33.87 -20.48
CA SER A 104 -9.35 34.20 -21.92
C SER A 104 -9.27 32.97 -22.83
N LEU A 105 -8.87 31.81 -22.27
CA LEU A 105 -8.65 30.55 -22.99
C LEU A 105 -9.91 29.69 -23.20
N LEU A 106 -11.06 30.07 -22.63
CA LEU A 106 -12.32 29.31 -22.71
C LEU A 106 -13.36 29.89 -23.67
N THR A 107 -13.08 31.02 -24.34
CA THR A 107 -13.98 31.62 -25.36
C THR A 107 -13.23 31.93 -26.66
N GLY A 108 -12.96 30.89 -27.46
CA GLY A 108 -12.47 31.07 -28.82
C GLY A 108 -13.55 31.69 -29.74
N PRO A 109 -13.19 32.59 -30.68
CA PRO A 109 -14.16 33.27 -31.53
C PRO A 109 -14.67 32.36 -32.65
N SER A 110 -15.86 31.78 -32.48
CA SER A 110 -16.58 31.07 -33.53
C SER A 110 -17.33 32.04 -34.45
N THR A 111 -16.79 32.27 -35.64
CA THR A 111 -17.43 33.02 -36.73
C THR A 111 -18.63 32.25 -37.30
N VAL A 112 -19.85 32.60 -36.87
CA VAL A 112 -21.09 32.13 -37.48
C VAL A 112 -21.88 33.32 -38.04
N GLN A 113 -22.14 33.31 -39.34
CA GLN A 113 -22.90 34.35 -40.04
C GLN A 113 -24.37 34.36 -39.61
N THR A 114 -24.81 35.41 -38.94
CA THR A 114 -26.23 35.64 -38.68
C THR A 114 -26.90 36.27 -39.91
N ARG A 115 -27.56 35.43 -40.72
CA ARG A 115 -28.53 35.91 -41.72
C ARG A 115 -29.74 36.51 -40.98
N THR A 116 -29.90 37.83 -41.07
CA THR A 116 -31.11 38.51 -40.61
C THR A 116 -32.31 38.12 -41.49
N ARG A 117 -33.33 37.51 -40.89
CA ARG A 117 -34.66 37.41 -41.49
C ARG A 117 -35.70 37.99 -40.53
N THR A 118 -36.20 39.15 -40.89
CA THR A 118 -37.23 39.91 -40.17
C THR A 118 -38.56 39.14 -40.16
N GLN A 119 -39.11 38.87 -38.97
CA GLN A 119 -40.54 38.68 -38.79
C GLN A 119 -41.04 39.53 -37.63
N ARG A 120 -42.16 40.23 -37.89
CA ARG A 120 -42.83 41.10 -36.92
C ARG A 120 -43.58 40.24 -35.91
N VAL A 121 -43.52 40.62 -34.63
CA VAL A 121 -44.55 40.31 -33.64
C VAL A 121 -45.13 41.63 -33.15
N ALA A 122 -46.44 41.68 -32.96
CA ALA A 122 -47.20 42.92 -32.77
C ALA A 122 -47.09 43.50 -31.35
N ARG A 123 -47.29 44.82 -31.25
CA ARG A 123 -47.59 45.48 -29.96
C ARG A 123 -48.93 44.97 -29.42
N LEU A 124 -48.96 44.61 -28.14
CA LEU A 124 -50.10 44.83 -27.27
C LEU A 124 -49.64 45.61 -26.03
N ASP A 125 -50.61 46.23 -25.35
CA ASP A 125 -50.41 47.48 -24.61
C ASP A 125 -50.36 47.29 -23.08
N ARG A 126 -49.68 48.23 -22.41
CA ARG A 126 -49.74 48.59 -20.97
C ARG A 126 -49.91 47.50 -19.88
N GLY A 127 -48.91 47.38 -19.00
CA GLY A 127 -49.07 46.75 -17.68
C GLY A 127 -47.87 46.89 -16.75
N ASP A 128 -47.96 47.84 -15.81
CA ASP A 128 -47.20 47.95 -14.55
C ASP A 128 -45.66 48.20 -14.56
N ARG A 129 -45.16 48.77 -13.45
CA ARG A 129 -43.75 49.10 -13.18
C ARG A 129 -43.26 48.30 -11.97
N SER A 130 -42.49 47.22 -12.18
CA SER A 130 -41.63 46.68 -11.12
C SER A 130 -40.35 46.03 -11.63
N ASN A 131 -39.25 46.34 -10.93
CA ASN A 131 -37.94 45.67 -10.87
C ASN A 131 -37.31 45.02 -12.14
N PRO A 132 -36.30 45.65 -12.79
CA PRO A 132 -35.59 45.08 -13.95
C PRO A 132 -34.55 43.97 -13.62
N TYR A 133 -34.49 43.44 -12.40
CA TYR A 133 -33.51 42.43 -11.97
C TYR A 133 -34.08 41.04 -11.65
N ALA A 134 -35.36 40.77 -11.95
CA ALA A 134 -36.00 39.48 -11.59
C ALA A 134 -35.83 38.35 -12.64
N ASP A 135 -35.73 38.67 -13.93
CA ASP A 135 -35.88 37.67 -15.02
C ASP A 135 -34.57 37.07 -15.56
N SER A 136 -33.41 37.44 -15.02
CA SER A 136 -32.11 36.92 -15.49
C SER A 136 -31.69 35.58 -14.88
N PHE A 137 -32.42 35.06 -13.88
CA PHE A 137 -32.10 33.78 -13.22
C PHE A 137 -32.61 32.54 -13.96
N SER A 138 -33.78 32.60 -14.61
CA SER A 138 -34.42 31.40 -15.18
C SER A 138 -33.72 30.82 -16.40
N PHE A 139 -33.05 31.65 -17.21
CA PHE A 139 -32.35 31.18 -18.41
C PHE A 139 -31.04 30.45 -18.08
N PHE A 140 -30.33 30.89 -17.03
CA PHE A 140 -29.10 30.21 -16.58
C PHE A 140 -29.42 28.85 -15.96
N ASP A 141 -30.46 28.76 -15.11
CA ASP A 141 -30.91 27.48 -14.55
C ASP A 141 -31.43 26.53 -15.63
N PHE A 142 -32.19 27.02 -16.62
CA PHE A 142 -32.64 26.20 -17.74
C PHE A 142 -31.47 25.69 -18.59
N CYS A 143 -30.48 26.54 -18.91
CA CYS A 143 -29.28 26.12 -19.61
C CYS A 143 -28.41 25.15 -18.79
N ALA A 144 -28.32 25.32 -17.46
CA ALA A 144 -27.60 24.41 -16.58
C ALA A 144 -28.30 23.05 -16.47
N GLN A 145 -29.63 23.02 -16.35
CA GLN A 145 -30.43 21.78 -16.37
C GLN A 145 -30.38 21.09 -17.73
N ALA A 146 -30.43 21.84 -18.84
CA ALA A 146 -30.29 21.29 -20.18
C ALA A 146 -28.87 20.75 -20.43
N ALA A 147 -27.82 21.43 -19.94
CA ALA A 147 -26.44 20.95 -20.01
C ALA A 147 -26.23 19.69 -19.15
N MET A 148 -26.83 19.62 -17.95
CA MET A 148 -26.86 18.41 -17.12
C MET A 148 -27.58 17.26 -17.83
N ALA A 149 -28.78 17.49 -18.39
CA ALA A 149 -29.54 16.47 -19.13
C ALA A 149 -28.83 15.99 -20.41
N ALA A 150 -28.11 16.88 -21.10
CA ALA A 150 -27.28 16.54 -22.26
C ALA A 150 -26.00 15.77 -21.86
N ALA A 151 -25.37 16.12 -20.73
CA ALA A 151 -24.22 15.40 -20.19
C ALA A 151 -24.59 13.97 -19.73
N VAL A 152 -25.81 13.77 -19.24
CA VAL A 152 -26.35 12.47 -18.83
C VAL A 152 -26.60 11.51 -20.01
N THR A 153 -26.72 11.99 -21.26
CA THR A 153 -27.28 11.19 -22.36
C THR A 153 -26.31 10.67 -23.43
N THR A 154 -25.00 10.99 -23.38
CA THR A 154 -24.02 10.45 -24.37
C THR A 154 -22.63 10.07 -23.84
N SER A 155 -22.42 10.03 -22.52
CA SER A 155 -21.24 9.34 -21.97
C SER A 155 -21.45 7.83 -22.09
N LYS A 156 -20.58 7.11 -22.81
CA LYS A 156 -20.45 5.66 -22.60
C LYS A 156 -20.09 5.47 -21.14
N SER A 157 -20.95 4.81 -20.36
CA SER A 157 -20.67 4.54 -18.95
C SER A 157 -19.30 3.89 -18.84
N LYS A 158 -18.44 4.46 -17.99
CA LYS A 158 -17.08 3.95 -17.79
C LYS A 158 -17.19 2.48 -17.33
N PRO A 159 -16.40 1.54 -17.90
CA PRO A 159 -16.43 0.14 -17.47
C PRO A 159 -16.28 -0.01 -15.96
N TYR A 160 -17.10 -0.87 -15.34
CA TYR A 160 -17.07 -1.08 -13.89
C TYR A 160 -15.76 -1.77 -13.48
N SER A 161 -15.17 -1.40 -12.34
CA SER A 161 -13.79 -1.77 -12.02
C SER A 161 -13.69 -2.87 -10.97
N PHE A 162 -13.10 -4.00 -11.37
CA PHE A 162 -12.60 -5.07 -10.48
C PHE A 162 -11.07 -5.11 -10.47
N VAL A 163 -10.38 -4.01 -10.79
CA VAL A 163 -8.91 -3.94 -10.91
C VAL A 163 -8.21 -4.09 -9.54
N ASN A 164 -8.74 -3.43 -8.52
CA ASN A 164 -8.17 -3.39 -7.17
C ASN A 164 -9.19 -2.89 -6.13
N ASP A 165 -8.81 -2.98 -4.86
CA ASP A 165 -9.60 -2.63 -3.67
C ASP A 165 -9.38 -1.20 -3.13
N TYR A 166 -8.76 -0.33 -3.94
CA TYR A 166 -8.48 1.07 -3.65
C TYR A 166 -8.89 2.00 -4.82
N CYS A 167 -9.89 1.59 -5.61
CA CYS A 167 -10.54 2.41 -6.63
C CYS A 167 -11.63 3.36 -6.07
N ALA A 168 -12.17 3.05 -4.88
CA ALA A 168 -13.13 3.89 -4.18
C ALA A 168 -12.41 4.84 -3.19
N GLY A 169 -13.06 5.95 -2.83
CA GLY A 169 -12.47 6.99 -1.97
C GLY A 169 -12.34 6.58 -0.50
N MET A 170 -13.39 6.80 0.29
CA MET A 170 -13.46 6.36 1.69
C MET A 170 -14.91 6.08 2.09
N HIS A 171 -15.10 5.29 3.15
CA HIS A 171 -16.42 4.97 3.68
C HIS A 171 -17.12 6.25 4.23
N PRO A 172 -18.42 6.48 3.93
CA PRO A 172 -19.11 7.74 4.28
C PRO A 172 -18.98 8.17 5.74
N LYS A 173 -19.09 7.23 6.71
CA LYS A 173 -18.88 7.52 8.16
C LYS A 173 -17.53 8.21 8.45
N ILE A 174 -16.47 7.94 7.67
CA ILE A 174 -15.15 8.57 7.84
C ILE A 174 -15.17 10.00 7.30
N LEU A 175 -15.74 10.20 6.11
CA LEU A 175 -15.89 11.53 5.51
C LEU A 175 -16.76 12.44 6.39
N GLU A 176 -17.84 11.93 6.94
CA GLU A 176 -18.69 12.64 7.91
C GLU A 176 -17.92 13.07 9.17
N MET A 177 -17.06 12.20 9.72
CA MET A 177 -16.21 12.54 10.85
C MET A 177 -15.21 13.64 10.48
N MET A 178 -14.53 13.50 9.33
CA MET A 178 -13.59 14.51 8.83
C MET A 178 -14.27 15.86 8.60
N VAL A 179 -15.48 15.89 8.03
CA VAL A 179 -16.25 17.14 7.83
C VAL A 179 -16.65 17.78 9.16
N ARG A 180 -17.11 16.98 10.14
CA ARG A 180 -17.50 17.46 11.47
C ARG A 180 -16.32 18.09 12.22
N ASP A 181 -15.13 17.51 12.09
CA ASP A 181 -13.94 17.90 12.84
C ASP A 181 -13.03 18.90 12.10
N ASN A 182 -13.27 19.17 10.81
CA ASN A 182 -12.37 19.93 9.93
C ASN A 182 -11.92 21.32 10.45
N MET A 183 -12.72 21.96 11.31
CA MET A 183 -12.43 23.30 11.87
C MET A 183 -11.83 23.26 13.28
N THR A 184 -11.72 22.08 13.89
CA THR A 184 -11.05 21.86 15.18
C THR A 184 -9.53 22.02 15.02
N GLN A 185 -8.84 22.50 16.07
CA GLN A 185 -7.38 22.58 16.11
C GLN A 185 -6.80 21.39 16.88
N HIS A 186 -5.82 20.71 16.28
CA HIS A 186 -5.16 19.53 16.88
C HIS A 186 -3.65 19.71 16.96
N VAL A 187 -3.03 19.00 17.90
CA VAL A 187 -1.58 18.86 17.96
C VAL A 187 -1.10 18.04 16.76
N GLY A 188 0.01 18.46 16.14
CA GLY A 188 0.54 17.77 14.97
C GLY A 188 1.26 16.45 15.28
N TYR A 189 1.64 15.74 14.22
CA TYR A 189 2.53 14.56 14.26
C TYR A 189 2.02 13.36 15.08
N GLY A 190 0.70 13.16 15.11
CA GLY A 190 0.04 12.00 15.74
C GLY A 190 0.02 12.05 17.27
N LEU A 191 0.10 13.26 17.84
CA LEU A 191 0.00 13.51 19.29
C LEU A 191 -1.37 14.06 19.69
N ASP A 192 -2.36 13.87 18.83
CA ASP A 192 -3.75 14.31 18.97
C ASP A 192 -4.67 13.23 19.57
N SER A 193 -5.90 13.64 19.88
CA SER A 193 -6.95 12.81 20.47
C SER A 193 -7.41 11.64 19.59
N HIS A 194 -7.45 11.80 18.26
CA HIS A 194 -7.94 10.77 17.34
C HIS A 194 -6.92 9.64 17.22
N CYS A 195 -5.64 9.98 17.10
CA CYS A 195 -4.55 9.00 17.16
C CYS A 195 -4.51 8.30 18.53
N ALA A 196 -4.69 9.03 19.64
CA ALA A 196 -4.71 8.42 20.98
C ALA A 196 -5.89 7.44 21.17
N GLU A 197 -7.08 7.80 20.72
CA GLU A 197 -8.28 6.96 20.80
C GLU A 197 -8.18 5.73 19.89
N ALA A 198 -7.79 5.90 18.63
CA ALA A 198 -7.55 4.79 17.72
C ALA A 198 -6.49 3.81 18.27
N ALA A 199 -5.39 4.32 18.84
CA ALA A 199 -4.37 3.48 19.47
C ALA A 199 -4.91 2.73 20.70
N ARG A 200 -5.76 3.37 21.52
CA ARG A 200 -6.45 2.74 22.66
C ARG A 200 -7.35 1.60 22.20
N MET A 201 -8.12 1.79 21.13
CA MET A 201 -8.99 0.76 20.55
C MET A 201 -8.18 -0.42 19.98
N ILE A 202 -7.09 -0.15 19.27
CA ILE A 202 -6.19 -1.21 18.75
C ILE A 202 -5.60 -2.03 19.90
N ARG A 203 -5.06 -1.38 20.94
CA ARG A 203 -4.53 -2.06 22.16
C ARG A 203 -5.58 -2.95 22.84
N GLN A 204 -6.85 -2.53 22.85
CA GLN A 204 -7.95 -3.34 23.38
C GLN A 204 -8.29 -4.54 22.49
N LEU A 205 -8.39 -4.35 21.17
CA LEU A 205 -8.72 -5.43 20.21
C LEU A 205 -7.62 -6.50 20.10
N THR A 206 -6.36 -6.11 20.33
CA THR A 206 -5.22 -7.04 20.39
C THR A 206 -5.00 -7.67 21.77
N GLY A 207 -5.59 -7.08 22.83
CA GLY A 207 -5.30 -7.43 24.22
C GLY A 207 -3.91 -6.98 24.71
N GLN A 208 -3.14 -6.22 23.90
CA GLN A 208 -1.77 -5.82 24.20
C GLN A 208 -1.72 -4.34 24.61
N MET A 209 -1.92 -4.10 25.90
CA MET A 209 -2.06 -2.73 26.45
C MET A 209 -0.77 -1.91 26.42
N ASP A 210 0.38 -2.54 26.23
CA ASP A 210 1.73 -1.95 26.14
C ASP A 210 2.27 -1.85 24.70
N ALA A 211 1.54 -2.35 23.70
CA ALA A 211 1.97 -2.36 22.30
C ALA A 211 1.99 -0.96 21.69
N ASP A 212 3.10 -0.53 21.11
CA ASP A 212 3.20 0.78 20.49
C ASP A 212 2.50 0.82 19.13
N VAL A 213 1.68 1.85 18.91
CA VAL A 213 0.85 2.01 17.70
C VAL A 213 1.29 3.27 16.98
N HIS A 214 1.58 3.15 15.68
CA HIS A 214 2.07 4.22 14.84
C HIS A 214 1.28 4.29 13.54
N PHE A 215 0.64 5.42 13.26
CA PHE A 215 -0.12 5.64 12.04
C PHE A 215 0.80 6.16 10.93
N ILE A 216 0.81 5.46 9.80
CA ILE A 216 1.67 5.69 8.63
C ILE A 216 0.78 5.82 7.38
N PRO A 217 1.06 6.72 6.42
CA PRO A 217 0.12 6.98 5.32
C PRO A 217 -0.16 5.83 4.32
N GLY A 218 0.75 4.86 4.16
CA GLY A 218 0.56 3.78 3.17
C GLY A 218 1.47 2.56 3.35
N GLY A 219 1.01 1.40 2.87
CA GLY A 219 1.63 0.06 3.08
C GLY A 219 3.14 -0.01 2.81
N THR A 220 3.62 0.45 1.65
CA THR A 220 5.06 0.45 1.32
C THR A 220 5.90 1.25 2.31
N GLN A 221 5.38 2.37 2.83
CA GLN A 221 6.07 3.13 3.88
C GLN A 221 6.11 2.33 5.19
N THR A 222 5.03 1.63 5.53
CA THR A 222 4.97 0.75 6.71
C THR A 222 5.96 -0.40 6.61
N ASN A 223 6.04 -1.09 5.46
CA ASN A 223 6.92 -2.22 5.23
C ASN A 223 8.41 -1.83 5.28
N LEU A 224 8.82 -0.75 4.61
CA LEU A 224 10.21 -0.30 4.66
C LEU A 224 10.61 0.23 6.05
N ILE A 225 9.68 0.79 6.82
CA ILE A 225 9.90 1.21 8.20
C ILE A 225 10.03 0.00 9.12
N ALA A 226 9.11 -0.97 9.03
CA ALA A 226 9.16 -2.23 9.76
C ALA A 226 10.50 -2.96 9.55
N CYS A 227 10.93 -3.15 8.30
CA CYS A 227 12.23 -3.75 7.99
C CYS A 227 13.40 -2.91 8.54
N SER A 228 13.35 -1.58 8.43
CA SER A 228 14.38 -0.67 8.97
C SER A 228 14.43 -0.63 10.51
N LEU A 229 13.39 -1.06 11.23
CA LEU A 229 13.42 -1.19 12.70
C LEU A 229 14.08 -2.49 13.14
N ALA A 230 13.80 -3.59 12.43
CA ALA A 230 14.24 -4.93 12.82
C ALA A 230 15.68 -5.26 12.40
N LEU A 231 16.18 -4.66 11.32
CA LEU A 231 17.41 -5.10 10.65
C LEU A 231 18.62 -4.20 10.94
N ARG A 232 19.77 -4.84 11.14
CA ARG A 232 21.11 -4.25 11.03
C ARG A 232 21.57 -4.23 9.58
N PRO A 233 22.58 -3.41 9.19
CA PRO A 233 22.98 -3.24 7.78
C PRO A 233 23.49 -4.51 7.04
N TRP A 234 23.81 -5.58 7.76
CA TRP A 234 24.23 -6.88 7.20
C TRP A 234 23.14 -7.95 7.33
N GLU A 235 21.97 -7.60 7.88
CA GLU A 235 20.84 -8.50 8.07
C GLU A 235 19.84 -8.38 6.92
N ALA A 236 19.02 -9.43 6.78
CA ALA A 236 18.06 -9.57 5.69
C ALA A 236 16.67 -10.00 6.18
N VAL A 237 15.67 -9.71 5.35
CA VAL A 237 14.29 -10.20 5.53
C VAL A 237 14.04 -11.40 4.61
N ILE A 238 13.46 -12.47 5.15
CA ILE A 238 12.96 -13.62 4.38
C ILE A 238 11.52 -13.32 3.98
N ALA A 239 11.20 -13.43 2.70
CA ALA A 239 9.86 -13.23 2.15
C ALA A 239 9.59 -14.24 1.02
N THR A 240 8.33 -14.45 0.63
CA THR A 240 8.03 -15.22 -0.59
C THR A 240 8.40 -14.43 -1.84
N GLN A 241 8.62 -15.11 -2.96
CA GLN A 241 8.80 -14.48 -4.28
C GLN A 241 7.59 -13.62 -4.72
N LEU A 242 6.39 -13.91 -4.20
CA LEU A 242 5.16 -13.17 -4.48
C LEU A 242 4.90 -12.02 -3.49
N GLY A 243 5.65 -11.97 -2.38
CA GLY A 243 5.49 -10.97 -1.33
C GLY A 243 5.56 -9.54 -1.86
N HIS A 244 4.77 -8.62 -1.31
CA HIS A 244 4.69 -7.23 -1.77
C HIS A 244 6.07 -6.55 -1.75
N VAL A 245 6.82 -6.73 -0.65
CA VAL A 245 8.21 -6.26 -0.48
C VAL A 245 9.20 -6.80 -1.52
N SER A 246 8.91 -7.97 -2.11
CA SER A 246 9.73 -8.64 -3.13
C SER A 246 9.45 -8.17 -4.56
N THR A 247 8.31 -7.50 -4.79
CA THR A 247 7.74 -7.30 -6.13
C THR A 247 7.25 -5.88 -6.40
N HIS A 248 6.32 -5.39 -5.60
CA HIS A 248 5.49 -4.21 -5.90
C HIS A 248 5.89 -2.95 -5.11
N GLU A 249 7.08 -2.94 -4.51
CA GLU A 249 7.62 -1.79 -3.76
C GLU A 249 8.79 -1.07 -4.45
N THR A 250 9.12 -1.41 -5.70
CA THR A 250 10.20 -0.75 -6.48
C THR A 250 11.54 -0.75 -5.75
N GLY A 251 11.88 -1.84 -5.06
CA GLY A 251 13.10 -1.98 -4.27
C GLY A 251 13.16 -1.10 -3.02
N ALA A 252 12.01 -0.78 -2.40
CA ALA A 252 11.95 0.07 -1.21
C ALA A 252 12.79 -0.49 -0.05
N ILE A 253 12.85 -1.82 0.12
CA ILE A 253 13.65 -2.46 1.17
C ILE A 253 15.14 -2.35 0.86
N GLU A 254 15.55 -2.63 -0.38
CA GLU A 254 16.92 -2.49 -0.87
C GLU A 254 17.42 -1.04 -0.77
N ALA A 255 16.55 -0.06 -1.01
CA ALA A 255 16.83 1.36 -0.82
C ALA A 255 17.05 1.76 0.66
N THR A 256 16.70 0.90 1.63
CA THR A 256 17.10 1.05 3.05
C THR A 256 18.47 0.45 3.37
N GLY A 257 19.05 -0.32 2.45
CA GLY A 257 20.34 -1.02 2.61
C GLY A 257 20.23 -2.51 2.93
N HIS A 258 19.02 -3.09 2.96
CA HIS A 258 18.79 -4.48 3.37
C HIS A 258 18.37 -5.35 2.17
N LYS A 259 18.81 -6.61 2.16
CA LYS A 259 18.41 -7.59 1.14
C LYS A 259 17.07 -8.23 1.50
N VAL A 260 16.18 -8.36 0.51
CA VAL A 260 15.09 -9.34 0.56
C VAL A 260 15.62 -10.70 0.08
N PHE A 261 15.56 -11.71 0.94
CA PHE A 261 15.86 -13.10 0.60
C PHE A 261 14.55 -13.81 0.23
N THR A 262 14.34 -14.05 -1.07
CA THR A 262 13.08 -14.58 -1.58
C THR A 262 13.08 -16.11 -1.66
N VAL A 263 12.00 -16.72 -1.16
CA VAL A 263 11.76 -18.17 -1.27
C VAL A 263 10.64 -18.47 -2.29
N PRO A 264 10.77 -19.48 -3.16
CA PRO A 264 9.69 -19.89 -4.06
C PRO A 264 8.51 -20.42 -3.25
N SER A 265 7.33 -19.80 -3.41
CA SER A 265 6.11 -20.22 -2.74
C SER A 265 4.93 -20.06 -3.71
N PRO A 266 4.53 -21.14 -4.42
CA PRO A 266 3.52 -21.05 -5.47
C PRO A 266 2.15 -20.57 -4.99
N ASP A 267 1.78 -20.79 -3.74
CA ASP A 267 0.51 -20.35 -3.14
C ASP A 267 0.63 -19.07 -2.29
N GLY A 268 1.78 -18.39 -2.35
CA GLY A 268 2.07 -17.18 -1.59
C GLY A 268 2.33 -17.40 -0.09
N LYS A 269 2.23 -18.63 0.42
CA LYS A 269 2.42 -18.93 1.86
C LYS A 269 3.80 -19.48 2.17
N LEU A 270 4.46 -18.82 3.11
CA LEU A 270 5.79 -19.17 3.61
C LEU A 270 5.65 -20.30 4.65
N ARG A 271 6.46 -21.35 4.54
CA ARG A 271 6.46 -22.54 5.40
C ARG A 271 7.77 -22.66 6.15
N ILE A 272 7.78 -23.43 7.24
CA ILE A 272 8.98 -23.64 8.07
C ILE A 272 10.19 -24.10 7.24
N ALA A 273 9.99 -25.05 6.32
CA ALA A 273 11.06 -25.55 5.46
C ALA A 273 11.71 -24.46 4.59
N ASP A 274 10.94 -23.43 4.20
CA ASP A 274 11.44 -22.32 3.39
C ASP A 274 12.32 -21.38 4.25
N ILE A 275 11.91 -21.12 5.50
CA ILE A 275 12.71 -20.36 6.48
C ILE A 275 13.99 -21.13 6.81
N GLU A 276 13.88 -22.45 7.03
CA GLU A 276 15.01 -23.32 7.33
C GLU A 276 16.03 -23.37 6.18
N SER A 277 15.58 -23.45 4.92
CA SER A 277 16.47 -23.37 3.75
C SER A 277 17.17 -22.00 3.68
N ALA A 278 16.42 -20.91 3.89
CA ALA A 278 16.99 -19.56 3.91
C ALA A 278 18.07 -19.38 4.99
N LEU A 279 17.86 -19.94 6.19
CA LEU A 279 18.87 -20.01 7.25
C LEU A 279 20.03 -20.95 6.89
N HIS A 280 19.77 -22.02 6.14
CA HIS A 280 20.80 -22.97 5.73
C HIS A 280 21.75 -22.40 4.68
N GLU A 281 21.22 -21.63 3.73
CA GLU A 281 21.97 -21.05 2.62
C GLU A 281 22.83 -19.83 3.00
N ASN A 282 22.54 -19.19 4.14
CA ASN A 282 23.18 -17.93 4.55
C ASN A 282 23.85 -18.08 5.94
N ARG A 283 25.10 -18.56 5.96
CA ARG A 283 25.81 -18.96 7.21
C ARG A 283 27.17 -18.31 7.47
N THR A 284 27.82 -17.73 6.47
CA THR A 284 29.20 -17.19 6.59
C THR A 284 29.22 -15.67 6.55
N GLU A 285 30.34 -15.06 6.94
CA GLU A 285 30.59 -13.61 6.88
C GLU A 285 30.57 -13.02 5.46
N HIS A 286 30.53 -13.86 4.42
CA HIS A 286 30.34 -13.47 3.03
C HIS A 286 28.87 -13.40 2.60
N MET A 287 27.95 -13.73 3.50
CA MET A 287 26.50 -13.78 3.29
C MET A 287 25.79 -12.78 4.22
N VAL A 288 24.55 -12.44 3.89
CA VAL A 288 23.66 -11.69 4.82
C VAL A 288 23.22 -12.60 5.97
N ILE A 289 22.83 -12.04 7.11
CA ILE A 289 22.23 -12.81 8.20
C ILE A 289 20.71 -12.63 8.14
N PRO A 290 19.91 -13.68 7.83
CA PRO A 290 18.46 -13.57 7.90
C PRO A 290 18.02 -13.29 9.35
N LYS A 291 17.21 -12.25 9.56
CA LYS A 291 16.81 -11.79 10.91
C LYS A 291 15.33 -11.48 11.06
N LEU A 292 14.65 -11.14 9.95
CA LEU A 292 13.22 -10.87 9.90
C LEU A 292 12.54 -11.89 8.97
N VAL A 293 11.36 -12.36 9.34
CA VAL A 293 10.44 -13.09 8.45
C VAL A 293 9.26 -12.19 8.15
N TYR A 294 8.97 -12.00 6.86
CA TYR A 294 7.81 -11.26 6.34
C TYR A 294 6.76 -12.24 5.81
N ILE A 295 5.52 -12.07 6.25
CA ILE A 295 4.34 -12.77 5.72
C ILE A 295 3.19 -11.78 5.51
N SER A 296 2.31 -12.03 4.54
CA SER A 296 1.15 -11.19 4.24
C SER A 296 -0.16 -11.93 4.55
N ASN A 297 -1.13 -11.29 5.23
CA ASN A 297 -2.44 -11.89 5.47
C ASN A 297 -3.61 -10.94 5.13
N THR A 298 -4.37 -11.16 4.06
CA THR A 298 -4.18 -12.22 3.04
C THR A 298 -2.91 -12.03 2.22
N THR A 299 -2.46 -13.09 1.54
CA THR A 299 -1.35 -13.01 0.59
C THR A 299 -1.72 -12.19 -0.65
N GLU A 300 -0.71 -11.89 -1.45
CA GLU A 300 -0.82 -11.18 -2.72
C GLU A 300 -1.67 -11.96 -3.76
N VAL A 301 -1.79 -13.29 -3.60
CA VAL A 301 -2.64 -14.19 -4.41
C VAL A 301 -3.95 -14.61 -3.71
N GLY A 302 -4.34 -13.91 -2.64
CA GLY A 302 -5.64 -14.10 -1.97
C GLY A 302 -5.75 -15.32 -1.05
N THR A 303 -4.72 -16.17 -0.98
CA THR A 303 -4.63 -17.21 0.06
C THR A 303 -4.44 -16.58 1.44
N GLN A 304 -4.68 -17.35 2.50
CA GLN A 304 -4.51 -16.87 3.88
C GLN A 304 -3.91 -17.93 4.80
N TYR A 305 -3.26 -17.46 5.85
CA TYR A 305 -2.70 -18.31 6.90
C TYR A 305 -3.78 -18.71 7.89
N THR A 306 -3.83 -19.99 8.22
CA THR A 306 -4.54 -20.50 9.40
C THR A 306 -3.78 -20.17 10.68
N LYS A 307 -4.46 -20.25 11.82
CA LYS A 307 -3.85 -20.10 13.15
C LYS A 307 -2.76 -21.13 13.39
N GLN A 308 -2.96 -22.39 12.96
CA GLN A 308 -1.94 -23.44 13.11
C GLN A 308 -0.66 -23.10 12.31
N GLU A 309 -0.78 -22.59 11.09
CA GLU A 309 0.37 -22.17 10.29
C GLU A 309 1.11 -20.99 10.94
N LEU A 310 0.38 -19.97 11.41
CA LEU A 310 0.97 -18.81 12.07
C LEU A 310 1.64 -19.18 13.41
N GLU A 311 1.05 -20.08 14.19
CA GLU A 311 1.65 -20.60 15.43
C GLU A 311 2.93 -21.40 15.16
N ALA A 312 2.97 -22.17 14.08
CA ALA A 312 4.15 -22.93 13.66
C ALA A 312 5.30 -22.00 13.24
N ILE A 313 5.02 -21.01 12.39
CA ILE A 313 5.99 -19.99 11.95
C ILE A 313 6.49 -19.17 13.15
N SER A 314 5.59 -18.67 14.01
CA SER A 314 5.94 -17.89 15.21
C SER A 314 6.89 -18.65 16.14
N ARG A 315 6.64 -19.94 16.37
CA ARG A 315 7.49 -20.78 17.22
C ARG A 315 8.86 -20.97 16.60
N PHE A 316 8.91 -21.32 15.30
CA PHE A 316 10.18 -21.49 14.59
C PHE A 316 11.02 -20.20 14.59
N CYS A 317 10.40 -19.03 14.40
CA CYS A 317 11.10 -17.74 14.48
C CYS A 317 11.71 -17.52 15.87
N LYS A 318 10.95 -17.77 16.95
CA LYS A 318 11.42 -17.66 18.34
C LYS A 318 12.58 -18.60 18.63
N ASP A 319 12.49 -19.86 18.20
CA ASP A 319 13.53 -20.87 18.41
C ASP A 319 14.85 -20.52 17.68
N HIS A 320 14.79 -19.74 16.60
CA HIS A 320 15.96 -19.30 15.81
C HIS A 320 16.34 -17.82 16.04
N GLY A 321 15.68 -17.12 16.97
CA GLY A 321 15.95 -15.71 17.28
C GLY A 321 15.65 -14.75 16.12
N LEU A 322 14.68 -15.10 15.26
CA LEU A 322 14.15 -14.25 14.18
C LEU A 322 12.94 -13.44 14.68
N TYR A 323 12.79 -12.22 14.16
CA TYR A 323 11.55 -11.46 14.30
C TYR A 323 10.52 -11.93 13.27
N LEU A 324 9.23 -11.91 13.62
CA LEU A 324 8.12 -12.14 12.69
C LEU A 324 7.31 -10.86 12.49
N PHE A 325 7.18 -10.43 11.23
CA PHE A 325 6.36 -9.31 10.79
C PHE A 325 5.24 -9.78 9.86
N LEU A 326 4.00 -9.35 10.17
CA LEU A 326 2.82 -9.61 9.34
C LEU A 326 2.34 -8.32 8.66
N ASP A 327 2.37 -8.33 7.32
CA ASP A 327 1.70 -7.36 6.47
C ASP A 327 0.19 -7.62 6.49
N GLY A 328 -0.58 -6.64 6.97
CA GLY A 328 -2.02 -6.71 7.07
C GLY A 328 -2.74 -5.75 6.12
N ALA A 329 -2.20 -5.53 4.91
CA ALA A 329 -2.84 -4.73 3.86
C ALA A 329 -4.31 -5.10 3.61
N ARG A 330 -4.65 -6.39 3.78
CA ARG A 330 -5.98 -6.98 3.55
C ARG A 330 -6.53 -7.68 4.77
N LEU A 331 -6.14 -7.24 5.97
CA LEU A 331 -6.47 -7.95 7.20
C LEU A 331 -7.99 -7.98 7.50
N ALA A 332 -8.76 -7.00 7.00
CA ALA A 332 -10.22 -7.03 7.04
C ALA A 332 -10.79 -8.21 6.25
N SER A 333 -10.32 -8.44 5.02
CA SER A 333 -10.75 -9.57 4.19
C SER A 333 -10.32 -10.90 4.81
N ALA A 334 -9.09 -11.00 5.33
CA ALA A 334 -8.59 -12.20 5.99
C ALA A 334 -9.43 -12.58 7.23
N LEU A 335 -9.65 -11.64 8.16
CA LEU A 335 -10.33 -11.91 9.43
C LEU A 335 -11.84 -12.14 9.27
N SER A 336 -12.45 -11.62 8.19
CA SER A 336 -13.86 -11.83 7.84
C SER A 336 -14.07 -12.93 6.78
N SER A 337 -13.05 -13.74 6.48
CA SER A 337 -13.18 -14.88 5.56
C SER A 337 -13.86 -16.07 6.26
N PRO A 338 -14.72 -16.85 5.56
CA PRO A 338 -15.37 -18.03 6.15
C PRO A 338 -14.41 -19.15 6.57
N VAL A 339 -13.15 -19.14 6.10
CA VAL A 339 -12.10 -20.11 6.49
C VAL A 339 -11.13 -19.56 7.55
N ASN A 340 -11.42 -18.40 8.13
CA ASN A 340 -10.57 -17.79 9.15
C ASN A 340 -10.80 -18.39 10.55
N ASP A 341 -9.69 -18.70 11.23
CA ASP A 341 -9.63 -19.12 12.64
C ASP A 341 -8.73 -18.20 13.50
N LEU A 342 -8.25 -17.08 12.94
CA LEU A 342 -7.44 -16.07 13.63
C LEU A 342 -8.25 -14.89 14.16
N THR A 343 -7.71 -14.27 15.21
CA THR A 343 -8.17 -12.99 15.76
C THR A 343 -7.02 -11.97 15.79
N LEU A 344 -7.32 -10.68 15.94
CA LEU A 344 -6.28 -9.66 16.17
C LEU A 344 -5.42 -9.96 17.41
N ALA A 345 -6.02 -10.54 18.45
CA ALA A 345 -5.30 -10.97 19.65
C ALA A 345 -4.40 -12.20 19.43
N ASP A 346 -4.79 -13.12 18.55
CA ASP A 346 -3.92 -14.23 18.15
C ASP A 346 -2.73 -13.73 17.33
N ILE A 347 -2.95 -12.85 16.34
CA ILE A 347 -1.86 -12.22 15.57
C ILE A 347 -0.89 -11.50 16.50
N ALA A 348 -1.42 -10.65 17.39
CA ALA A 348 -0.60 -9.88 18.33
C ALA A 348 0.09 -10.71 19.43
N ARG A 349 -0.28 -11.98 19.62
CA ARG A 349 0.46 -12.94 20.47
C ARG A 349 1.59 -13.64 19.71
N LEU A 350 1.49 -13.71 18.38
CA LEU A 350 2.32 -14.55 17.53
C LEU A 350 3.37 -13.77 16.72
N THR A 351 3.19 -12.47 16.49
CA THR A 351 4.18 -11.62 15.78
C THR A 351 4.94 -10.70 16.74
N ASP A 352 6.09 -10.19 16.29
CA ASP A 352 6.85 -9.14 16.99
C ASP A 352 6.39 -7.73 16.57
N MET A 353 5.83 -7.65 15.36
CA MET A 353 5.20 -6.48 14.77
C MET A 353 4.18 -6.93 13.71
N PHE A 354 3.17 -6.12 13.46
CA PHE A 354 2.27 -6.27 12.30
C PHE A 354 1.64 -4.92 11.97
N TYR A 355 0.89 -4.81 10.88
CA TYR A 355 0.05 -3.64 10.67
C TYR A 355 -1.40 -3.98 10.32
N ILE A 356 -2.31 -3.06 10.62
CA ILE A 356 -3.71 -3.10 10.20
C ILE A 356 -3.87 -2.05 9.09
N GLY A 357 -4.20 -2.49 7.86
CA GLY A 357 -4.38 -1.58 6.75
C GLY A 357 -5.81 -1.04 6.62
N ALA A 358 -5.98 0.28 6.67
CA ALA A 358 -7.29 0.92 6.47
C ALA A 358 -7.56 1.25 5.01
N THR A 359 -6.53 1.57 4.22
CA THR A 359 -6.62 2.03 2.82
C THR A 359 -7.43 1.08 1.90
N LYS A 360 -7.36 -0.24 2.13
CA LYS A 360 -8.11 -1.26 1.36
C LYS A 360 -9.41 -1.71 2.03
N ALA A 361 -9.71 -1.17 3.21
CA ALA A 361 -10.79 -1.59 4.11
C ALA A 361 -11.75 -0.44 4.48
N GLY A 362 -11.80 0.63 3.67
CA GLY A 362 -12.73 1.74 3.82
C GLY A 362 -12.08 3.09 4.18
N GLY A 363 -10.83 3.11 4.64
CA GLY A 363 -10.08 4.35 4.87
C GLY A 363 -9.66 5.01 3.55
N LEU A 364 -9.55 6.35 3.54
CA LEU A 364 -8.96 7.10 2.42
C LEU A 364 -7.49 6.71 2.17
N PHE A 365 -6.81 6.42 3.27
CA PHE A 365 -5.38 6.14 3.41
C PHE A 365 -5.13 5.65 4.84
N GLY A 366 -3.90 5.25 5.14
CA GLY A 366 -3.46 4.98 6.49
C GLY A 366 -3.35 3.51 6.85
N GLU A 367 -2.25 3.21 7.53
CA GLU A 367 -1.90 1.90 8.06
C GLU A 367 -1.48 2.09 9.52
N ALA A 368 -1.96 1.25 10.43
CA ALA A 368 -1.55 1.28 11.83
C ALA A 368 -0.49 0.20 12.05
N LEU A 369 0.78 0.59 12.18
CA LEU A 369 1.89 -0.28 12.57
C LEU A 369 1.83 -0.52 14.08
N ILE A 370 1.81 -1.78 14.50
CA ILE A 370 1.83 -2.21 15.90
C ILE A 370 3.16 -2.88 16.20
N LEU A 371 3.89 -2.36 17.18
CA LEU A 371 5.16 -2.88 17.68
C LEU A 371 4.93 -3.56 19.03
N LEU A 372 5.17 -4.87 19.09
CA LEU A 372 4.89 -5.72 20.24
C LEU A 372 6.17 -6.00 21.02
N ASN A 373 7.25 -6.35 20.32
CA ASN A 373 8.54 -6.63 20.92
C ASN A 373 9.25 -5.33 21.37
N ASP A 374 9.57 -5.23 22.66
CA ASP A 374 10.21 -4.06 23.28
C ASP A 374 11.56 -3.68 22.65
N ALA A 375 12.28 -4.61 22.01
CA ALA A 375 13.53 -4.31 21.33
C ALA A 375 13.33 -3.40 20.09
N LEU A 376 12.12 -3.36 19.53
CA LEU A 376 11.77 -2.64 18.30
C LEU A 376 11.13 -1.27 18.55
N LYS A 377 10.58 -1.03 19.75
CA LYS A 377 9.88 0.21 20.12
C LYS A 377 10.78 1.46 20.21
N PRO A 378 12.02 1.42 20.77
CA PRO A 378 12.83 2.61 21.01
C PRO A 378 13.09 3.45 19.76
N ASN A 379 12.75 4.74 19.83
CA ASN A 379 12.97 5.72 18.77
C ASN A 379 12.26 5.47 17.43
N ALA A 380 11.27 4.57 17.34
CA ALA A 380 10.57 4.29 16.09
C ALA A 380 10.01 5.55 15.40
N ARG A 381 9.47 6.52 16.17
CA ARG A 381 9.02 7.83 15.65
C ARG A 381 10.12 8.66 14.97
N HIS A 382 11.40 8.50 15.35
CA HIS A 382 12.52 9.16 14.68
C HIS A 382 12.76 8.57 13.29
N LEU A 383 12.69 7.25 13.13
CA LEU A 383 12.77 6.58 11.83
C LEU A 383 11.56 6.95 10.95
N ILE A 384 10.34 6.93 11.49
CA ILE A 384 9.12 7.35 10.77
C ILE A 384 9.26 8.81 10.28
N LYS A 385 9.87 9.70 11.09
CA LYS A 385 10.20 11.07 10.66
C LYS A 385 11.27 11.11 9.55
N GLN A 386 12.35 10.35 9.70
CA GLN A 386 13.45 10.29 8.73
C GLN A 386 12.99 9.78 7.36
N ARG A 387 12.09 8.80 7.33
CA ARG A 387 11.50 8.24 6.09
C ARG A 387 10.35 9.08 5.52
N GLY A 388 10.11 10.29 6.04
CA GLY A 388 9.07 11.21 5.54
C GLY A 388 7.62 10.78 5.85
N ALA A 389 7.43 9.75 6.67
CA ALA A 389 6.11 9.17 6.97
C ALA A 389 5.41 9.82 8.18
N LEU A 390 6.10 10.62 9.00
CA LEU A 390 5.50 11.29 10.16
C LEU A 390 4.66 12.51 9.72
N MET A 391 3.44 12.24 9.28
CA MET A 391 2.50 13.22 8.74
C MET A 391 2.19 14.34 9.75
N ALA A 392 2.29 15.60 9.32
CA ALA A 392 2.04 16.75 10.18
C ALA A 392 0.59 16.79 10.69
N LYS A 393 -0.40 16.56 9.80
CA LYS A 393 -1.81 16.43 10.14
C LYS A 393 -2.19 14.99 10.53
N GLY A 394 -1.50 14.45 11.54
CA GLY A 394 -1.61 13.04 11.95
C GLY A 394 -3.02 12.59 12.34
N TRP A 395 -3.83 13.48 12.93
CA TRP A 395 -5.22 13.20 13.33
C TRP A 395 -6.10 12.68 12.19
N LEU A 396 -5.81 13.08 10.93
CA LEU A 396 -6.52 12.58 9.76
C LEU A 396 -6.32 11.07 9.53
N LEU A 397 -5.17 10.51 9.94
CA LEU A 397 -4.94 9.07 9.98
C LEU A 397 -5.67 8.43 11.17
N GLY A 398 -5.62 9.07 12.35
CA GLY A 398 -6.33 8.62 13.56
C GLY A 398 -7.83 8.44 13.32
N ILE A 399 -8.49 9.40 12.68
CA ILE A 399 -9.93 9.36 12.33
C ILE A 399 -10.29 8.11 11.52
N GLN A 400 -9.42 7.64 10.61
CA GLN A 400 -9.71 6.46 9.78
C GLN A 400 -9.93 5.23 10.68
N PHE A 401 -9.00 4.99 11.61
CA PHE A 401 -9.06 3.87 12.54
C PHE A 401 -10.10 4.07 13.65
N GLU A 402 -10.28 5.28 14.16
CA GLU A 402 -11.31 5.59 15.15
C GLU A 402 -12.71 5.26 14.63
N VAL A 403 -12.99 5.51 13.35
CA VAL A 403 -14.28 5.16 12.74
C VAL A 403 -14.35 3.69 12.35
N LEU A 404 -13.32 3.13 11.70
CA LEU A 404 -13.33 1.73 11.25
C LEU A 404 -13.39 0.71 12.40
N LEU A 405 -12.80 1.01 13.56
CA LEU A 405 -12.76 0.09 14.69
C LEU A 405 -13.99 0.23 15.61
N LYS A 406 -14.85 1.22 15.39
CA LYS A 406 -16.15 1.35 16.09
C LYS A 406 -17.16 0.40 15.47
N GLU A 407 -18.03 -0.15 16.31
CA GLU A 407 -19.21 -0.94 15.87
C GLU A 407 -18.86 -2.11 14.93
N ASN A 408 -17.64 -2.63 15.00
CA ASN A 408 -17.13 -3.72 14.15
C ASN A 408 -17.03 -3.40 12.64
N LEU A 409 -17.14 -2.14 12.22
CA LEU A 409 -17.22 -1.71 10.82
C LEU A 409 -16.09 -2.29 9.94
N PHE A 410 -14.85 -2.32 10.44
CA PHE A 410 -13.70 -2.90 9.74
C PHE A 410 -13.95 -4.35 9.28
N LEU A 411 -14.55 -5.19 10.14
CA LEU A 411 -14.87 -6.58 9.80
C LEU A 411 -16.12 -6.68 8.92
N GLU A 412 -17.12 -5.80 9.10
CA GLU A 412 -18.30 -5.73 8.22
C GLU A 412 -17.91 -5.41 6.77
N LEU A 413 -17.04 -4.41 6.57
CA LEU A 413 -16.53 -4.03 5.25
C LEU A 413 -15.64 -5.14 4.63
N GLY A 414 -14.86 -5.85 5.45
CA GLY A 414 -14.16 -7.05 5.03
C GLY A 414 -15.10 -8.17 4.56
N ALA A 415 -16.15 -8.46 5.35
CA ALA A 415 -17.15 -9.46 5.04
C ALA A 415 -17.93 -9.14 3.76
N HIS A 416 -18.29 -7.87 3.55
CA HIS A 416 -18.91 -7.40 2.31
C HIS A 416 -18.01 -7.68 1.10
N SER A 417 -16.73 -7.29 1.17
CA SER A 417 -15.78 -7.53 0.07
C SER A 417 -15.64 -9.02 -0.28
N ASN A 418 -15.58 -9.89 0.73
CA ASN A 418 -15.56 -11.34 0.55
C ASN A 418 -16.86 -11.88 -0.05
N LYS A 419 -18.03 -11.39 0.40
CA LYS A 419 -19.34 -11.75 -0.16
C LYS A 419 -19.42 -11.43 -1.66
N MET A 420 -18.94 -10.26 -2.07
CA MET A 420 -18.91 -9.86 -3.48
C MET A 420 -18.01 -10.78 -4.32
N ALA A 421 -16.85 -11.17 -3.78
CA ALA A 421 -15.98 -12.15 -4.43
C ALA A 421 -16.66 -13.53 -4.53
N ALA A 422 -17.37 -13.99 -3.50
CA ALA A 422 -18.08 -15.26 -3.53
C ALA A 422 -19.15 -15.33 -4.65
N ILE A 423 -19.85 -14.22 -4.94
CA ILE A 423 -20.82 -14.12 -6.05
C ILE A 423 -20.11 -14.29 -7.40
N LEU A 424 -19.01 -13.56 -7.62
CA LEU A 424 -18.21 -13.67 -8.84
C LEU A 424 -17.65 -15.09 -9.01
N LYS A 425 -17.11 -15.67 -7.93
CA LYS A 425 -16.53 -17.02 -7.89
C LYS A 425 -17.56 -18.08 -8.28
N ALA A 426 -18.73 -18.10 -7.64
CA ALA A 426 -19.79 -19.04 -7.97
C ALA A 426 -20.22 -18.94 -9.46
N GLY A 427 -20.39 -17.72 -9.97
CA GLY A 427 -20.74 -17.51 -11.38
C GLY A 427 -19.65 -17.92 -12.38
N LEU A 428 -18.37 -17.80 -12.01
CA LEU A 428 -17.22 -18.30 -12.77
C LEU A 428 -17.16 -19.83 -12.74
N GLU A 429 -17.34 -20.45 -11.58
CA GLU A 429 -17.37 -21.91 -11.39
C GLU A 429 -18.53 -22.57 -12.17
N GLU A 430 -19.73 -21.98 -12.15
CA GLU A 430 -20.88 -22.39 -12.98
C GLU A 430 -20.59 -22.31 -14.48
N CYS A 431 -19.68 -21.43 -14.90
CA CYS A 431 -19.20 -21.31 -16.28
C CYS A 431 -18.02 -22.26 -16.60
N GLY A 432 -17.62 -23.11 -15.67
CA GLY A 432 -16.48 -24.04 -15.81
C GLY A 432 -15.10 -23.36 -15.74
N VAL A 433 -15.03 -22.09 -15.37
CA VAL A 433 -13.78 -21.32 -15.31
C VAL A 433 -12.89 -21.85 -14.19
N GLN A 434 -11.63 -22.10 -14.52
CA GLN A 434 -10.61 -22.55 -13.57
C GLN A 434 -9.93 -21.35 -12.91
N PHE A 435 -9.35 -21.55 -11.73
CA PHE A 435 -8.60 -20.52 -11.00
C PHE A 435 -7.14 -20.94 -10.82
N ALA A 436 -6.23 -19.97 -10.91
CA ALA A 436 -4.81 -20.20 -10.65
C ALA A 436 -4.54 -20.51 -9.16
N TRP A 437 -5.34 -19.94 -8.26
CA TRP A 437 -5.26 -20.16 -6.80
C TRP A 437 -6.64 -20.29 -6.18
N ALA A 438 -6.76 -21.15 -5.17
CA ALA A 438 -7.93 -21.21 -4.30
C ALA A 438 -7.91 -20.01 -3.34
N SER A 439 -8.90 -19.13 -3.47
CA SER A 439 -9.08 -17.94 -2.62
C SER A 439 -10.47 -17.94 -2.00
N GLU A 440 -10.53 -17.55 -0.73
CA GLU A 440 -11.75 -17.25 0.03
C GLU A 440 -11.71 -15.80 0.57
N SER A 441 -10.99 -14.92 -0.15
CA SER A 441 -10.80 -13.51 0.16
C SER A 441 -11.42 -12.60 -0.93
N ASN A 442 -11.19 -11.30 -0.84
CA ASN A 442 -11.64 -10.32 -1.83
C ASN A 442 -10.89 -10.35 -3.18
N GLN A 443 -9.97 -11.30 -3.40
CA GLN A 443 -9.22 -11.46 -4.65
C GLN A 443 -9.49 -12.82 -5.30
N LEU A 444 -9.78 -12.82 -6.61
CA LEU A 444 -9.96 -14.02 -7.44
C LEU A 444 -9.02 -14.00 -8.64
N PHE A 445 -8.56 -15.18 -9.05
CA PHE A 445 -7.59 -15.34 -10.13
C PHE A 445 -8.07 -16.29 -11.24
N PRO A 446 -9.15 -15.96 -11.96
CA PRO A 446 -9.69 -16.82 -13.02
C PRO A 446 -8.77 -16.88 -14.24
N ILE A 447 -8.70 -18.07 -14.84
CA ILE A 447 -8.03 -18.35 -16.11
C ILE A 447 -9.07 -18.20 -17.22
N LEU A 448 -8.94 -17.15 -18.04
CA LEU A 448 -9.93 -16.80 -19.06
C LEU A 448 -9.29 -16.79 -20.45
N ALA A 449 -10.04 -17.22 -21.47
CA ALA A 449 -9.62 -17.09 -22.87
C ALA A 449 -9.49 -15.62 -23.29
N ASN A 450 -8.48 -15.28 -24.07
CA ASN A 450 -8.21 -13.91 -24.54
C ASN A 450 -9.41 -13.31 -25.29
N SER A 451 -10.13 -14.14 -26.06
CA SER A 451 -11.37 -13.74 -26.76
C SER A 451 -12.52 -13.39 -25.79
N THR A 452 -12.61 -14.03 -24.63
CA THR A 452 -13.58 -13.69 -23.57
C THR A 452 -13.15 -12.43 -22.84
N ILE A 453 -11.86 -12.28 -22.51
CA ILE A 453 -11.29 -11.08 -21.87
C ILE A 453 -11.57 -9.84 -22.74
N ALA A 454 -11.31 -9.91 -24.05
CA ALA A 454 -11.56 -8.82 -24.98
C ALA A 454 -13.03 -8.38 -25.04
N LYS A 455 -13.97 -9.32 -24.87
CA LYS A 455 -15.41 -9.02 -24.80
C LYS A 455 -15.81 -8.43 -23.44
N LEU A 456 -15.36 -9.02 -22.33
CA LEU A 456 -15.60 -8.51 -20.97
C LEU A 456 -15.04 -7.10 -20.77
N SER A 457 -13.92 -6.78 -21.41
CA SER A 457 -13.26 -5.46 -21.34
C SER A 457 -14.09 -4.28 -21.86
N ASN A 458 -15.21 -4.55 -22.56
CA ASN A 458 -16.15 -3.50 -22.96
C ASN A 458 -17.02 -3.01 -21.80
N ASP A 459 -17.31 -3.88 -20.84
CA ASP A 459 -18.19 -3.63 -19.69
C ASP A 459 -17.43 -3.49 -18.37
N PHE A 460 -16.28 -4.19 -18.23
CA PHE A 460 -15.54 -4.33 -16.98
C PHE A 460 -14.03 -4.11 -17.13
N SER A 461 -13.43 -3.38 -16.18
CA SER A 461 -11.97 -3.27 -16.03
C SER A 461 -11.44 -4.33 -15.07
N MET A 462 -10.42 -5.08 -15.48
CA MET A 462 -9.82 -6.20 -14.75
C MET A 462 -8.29 -6.08 -14.80
N SER A 463 -7.56 -6.70 -13.87
CA SER A 463 -6.09 -6.74 -13.93
C SER A 463 -5.60 -7.98 -14.69
N THR A 464 -4.69 -7.80 -15.65
CA THR A 464 -3.90 -8.90 -16.23
C THR A 464 -2.81 -9.31 -15.24
N VAL A 465 -2.65 -10.60 -14.98
CA VAL A 465 -1.56 -11.14 -14.13
C VAL A 465 -0.51 -11.81 -15.01
N GLU A 466 -0.88 -12.87 -15.75
CA GLU A 466 0.06 -13.65 -16.56
C GLU A 466 -0.62 -14.22 -17.81
N PRO A 467 -0.18 -13.84 -19.03
CA PRO A 467 -0.60 -14.48 -20.27
C PRO A 467 -0.06 -15.91 -20.37
N LEU A 468 -0.92 -16.88 -20.72
CA LEU A 468 -0.55 -18.28 -20.87
C LEU A 468 -0.36 -18.66 -22.36
N LYS A 469 0.17 -19.87 -22.60
CA LYS A 469 0.58 -20.31 -23.94
C LYS A 469 -0.54 -20.83 -24.85
N ASP A 470 -1.74 -21.02 -24.29
CA ASP A 470 -2.89 -21.68 -24.88
C ASP A 470 -4.04 -20.71 -25.25
N ASP A 471 -3.69 -19.46 -25.54
CA ASP A 471 -4.62 -18.32 -25.76
C ASP A 471 -5.53 -18.01 -24.56
N THR A 472 -5.12 -18.42 -23.36
CA THR A 472 -5.70 -18.00 -22.08
C THR A 472 -4.78 -17.04 -21.31
N CYS A 473 -5.32 -16.42 -20.27
CA CYS A 473 -4.59 -15.52 -19.39
C CYS A 473 -5.13 -15.64 -17.96
N ILE A 474 -4.24 -15.61 -16.98
CA ILE A 474 -4.59 -15.40 -15.58
C ILE A 474 -4.98 -13.93 -15.42
N MET A 475 -6.24 -13.68 -15.12
CA MET A 475 -6.75 -12.37 -14.74
C MET A 475 -6.89 -12.29 -13.23
N ARG A 476 -6.88 -11.08 -12.66
CA ARG A 476 -7.29 -10.82 -11.28
C ARG A 476 -8.55 -9.97 -11.26
N LEU A 477 -9.56 -10.46 -10.55
CA LEU A 477 -10.72 -9.70 -10.10
C LEU A 477 -10.52 -9.39 -8.62
N CYS A 478 -10.71 -8.14 -8.23
CA CYS A 478 -10.60 -7.68 -6.86
C CYS A 478 -11.88 -6.94 -6.48
N THR A 479 -12.53 -7.38 -5.42
CA THR A 479 -13.68 -6.70 -4.82
C THR A 479 -13.23 -5.86 -3.63
N SER A 480 -14.07 -4.95 -3.17
CA SER A 480 -13.78 -3.99 -2.11
C SER A 480 -14.97 -3.80 -1.18
N TRP A 481 -14.75 -3.04 -0.11
CA TRP A 481 -15.80 -2.53 0.78
C TRP A 481 -16.91 -1.73 0.04
N ALA A 482 -16.63 -1.22 -1.16
CA ALA A 482 -17.53 -0.41 -1.98
C ALA A 482 -18.04 -1.12 -3.24
N THR A 483 -17.76 -2.41 -3.41
CA THR A 483 -18.23 -3.15 -4.60
C THR A 483 -19.74 -3.34 -4.55
N GLU A 484 -20.42 -3.02 -5.64
CA GLU A 484 -21.88 -3.13 -5.79
C GLU A 484 -22.27 -4.56 -6.15
N GLU A 485 -23.31 -5.09 -5.51
CA GLU A 485 -23.73 -6.49 -5.69
C GLU A 485 -24.35 -6.71 -7.06
N GLU A 486 -25.08 -5.70 -7.55
CA GLU A 486 -25.69 -5.62 -8.86
C GLU A 486 -24.65 -5.78 -9.99
N GLU A 487 -23.48 -5.15 -9.86
CA GLU A 487 -22.40 -5.23 -10.84
C GLU A 487 -21.65 -6.58 -10.78
N CYS A 488 -21.60 -7.24 -9.62
CA CYS A 488 -21.16 -8.63 -9.52
C CYS A 488 -22.12 -9.59 -10.25
N HIS A 489 -23.43 -9.44 -10.07
CA HIS A 489 -24.42 -10.24 -10.80
C HIS A 489 -24.38 -9.95 -12.30
N ARG A 490 -24.29 -8.67 -12.71
CA ARG A 490 -24.14 -8.25 -14.12
C ARG A 490 -22.89 -8.87 -14.76
N PHE A 491 -21.76 -8.93 -14.07
CA PHE A 491 -20.55 -9.61 -14.56
C PHE A 491 -20.83 -11.08 -14.87
N VAL A 492 -21.47 -11.79 -13.94
CA VAL A 492 -21.83 -13.21 -14.11
C VAL A 492 -22.82 -13.41 -15.26
N GLU A 493 -23.82 -12.54 -15.43
CA GLU A 493 -24.76 -12.60 -16.57
C GLU A 493 -24.09 -12.32 -17.93
N VAL A 494 -23.13 -11.40 -17.99
CA VAL A 494 -22.34 -11.17 -19.21
C VAL A 494 -21.49 -12.40 -19.50
N LEU A 495 -20.77 -12.94 -18.51
CA LEU A 495 -19.93 -14.13 -18.67
C LEU A 495 -20.74 -15.34 -19.17
N LYS A 496 -21.89 -15.63 -18.54
CA LYS A 496 -22.77 -16.74 -18.94
C LYS A 496 -23.23 -16.63 -20.40
N ARG A 497 -23.58 -15.42 -20.87
CA ARG A 497 -23.92 -15.17 -22.28
C ARG A 497 -22.73 -15.36 -23.22
N LEU A 498 -21.52 -14.97 -22.79
CA LEU A 498 -20.31 -15.16 -23.59
C LEU A 498 -19.97 -16.65 -23.76
N VAL A 499 -20.06 -17.44 -22.69
CA VAL A 499 -19.82 -18.89 -22.70
C VAL A 499 -20.89 -19.62 -23.52
N ALA A 500 -22.17 -19.30 -23.32
CA ALA A 500 -23.28 -19.90 -24.07
C ALA A 500 -23.30 -19.53 -25.58
N SER A 501 -22.54 -18.51 -25.99
CA SER A 501 -22.35 -18.13 -27.41
C SER A 501 -21.09 -18.71 -28.06
N ALA A 502 -20.29 -19.45 -27.29
CA ALA A 502 -19.07 -20.13 -27.76
C ALA A 502 -19.20 -21.67 -27.81
N ALA A 503 -20.27 -22.21 -27.22
CA ALA A 503 -20.71 -23.60 -27.32
C ALA A 503 -21.73 -23.78 -28.45
#